data_AF-A0A662KNJ2-F1
#
_entry.id   AF-A0A662KNJ2-F1
#
_cell.length_a   1.000
_cell.length_b   1.000
_cell.length_c   1.000
_cell.angle_alpha   90.00
_cell.angle_beta   90.00
_cell.angle_gamma   90.00
#
_symmetry.space_group_name_H-M   'P 1'
#
loop_
_entity.id
_entity.type
_entity.pdbx_description
1 polymer ?
#
loop_
_entity_poly.entity_id
_entity_poly.type
_entity_poly.pdbx_seq_one_letter_code
_entity_poly.pdbx_strand_id
1 'polypeptide(L)'
;MIFTTNPKEEEEESEEEAVETEGEESVKKIATVAEEEQNMEVEKYRDMVEKYSNMILQLRQRIEMLENPASSVSNDKLLDWIAELRNENTLLRARVAALEEGKIGTLQERKIDQSELYYENAKLREELQQHKEKVAKLEEEIEELRSDLNYYRDIVNKLQGSYTVINKYNYRMCIRDSKTGEYHYELVKLPPDFDPFNPTYISEDGMEIYERYGIKIPTKLGDIIREEFRKEIEYWGDDNSIDWGLER
;
A
#
# COMPACT_ATOMS: atom_id res chain seq x y z
N MET A 1 -120.11 -63.07 -26.46
CA MET A 1 -120.24 -63.68 -27.81
C MET A 1 -121.32 -62.90 -28.56
N ILE A 2 -121.16 -62.40 -29.78
CA ILE A 2 -120.03 -62.51 -30.74
C ILE A 2 -119.97 -61.22 -31.60
N PHE A 3 -118.77 -60.59 -31.67
CA PHE A 3 -118.07 -59.93 -32.81
C PHE A 3 -118.67 -58.79 -33.67
N THR A 4 -117.73 -58.11 -34.37
CA THR A 4 -117.84 -57.31 -35.62
C THR A 4 -118.49 -55.91 -35.54
N THR A 5 -118.15 -54.87 -36.33
CA THR A 5 -116.93 -54.45 -37.10
C THR A 5 -117.10 -52.95 -37.48
N ASN A 6 -115.99 -52.26 -37.85
CA ASN A 6 -115.83 -51.13 -38.80
C ASN A 6 -117.02 -50.66 -39.70
N PRO A 7 -116.98 -49.44 -40.33
CA PRO A 7 -116.19 -48.22 -40.09
C PRO A 7 -117.02 -46.88 -40.25
N LYS A 8 -116.32 -45.76 -40.55
CA LYS A 8 -116.76 -44.40 -40.97
C LYS A 8 -118.10 -44.22 -41.70
N GLU A 9 -118.75 -43.06 -41.44
CA GLU A 9 -119.25 -41.99 -42.35
C GLU A 9 -119.74 -40.80 -41.44
N GLU A 10 -119.49 -39.50 -41.72
CA GLU A 10 -120.32 -38.52 -42.50
C GLU A 10 -121.74 -38.31 -41.88
N GLU A 11 -122.35 -37.14 -41.64
CA GLU A 11 -122.22 -35.68 -41.96
C GLU A 11 -122.45 -34.84 -40.65
N GLU A 12 -122.13 -33.53 -40.47
CA GLU A 12 -122.56 -32.27 -41.11
C GLU A 12 -124.07 -31.89 -41.02
N GLU A 13 -124.34 -30.71 -40.42
CA GLU A 13 -125.50 -29.79 -40.62
C GLU A 13 -126.95 -30.25 -40.27
N SER A 14 -127.92 -29.38 -39.91
CA SER A 14 -127.95 -27.95 -39.47
C SER A 14 -129.35 -27.56 -38.91
N GLU A 15 -129.43 -26.43 -38.17
CA GLU A 15 -130.61 -25.52 -37.98
C GLU A 15 -131.93 -26.09 -37.34
N GLU A 16 -132.85 -25.33 -36.71
CA GLU A 16 -133.07 -23.90 -36.40
C GLU A 16 -133.09 -23.67 -34.85
N GLU A 17 -133.32 -22.52 -34.19
CA GLU A 17 -133.70 -21.15 -34.60
C GLU A 17 -132.97 -20.05 -33.77
N ALA A 18 -133.62 -19.35 -32.82
CA ALA A 18 -133.16 -18.05 -32.25
C ALA A 18 -133.57 -17.73 -30.79
N VAL A 19 -133.04 -16.56 -30.33
CA VAL A 19 -133.48 -15.60 -29.29
C VAL A 19 -132.67 -15.54 -27.96
N GLU A 20 -132.37 -14.29 -27.52
CA GLU A 20 -131.69 -13.82 -26.27
C GLU A 20 -130.15 -14.00 -26.17
N THR A 21 -129.30 -13.12 -25.59
CA THR A 21 -129.31 -11.67 -25.26
C THR A 21 -127.87 -11.21 -24.91
N GLU A 22 -127.40 -10.07 -25.45
CA GLU A 22 -126.40 -9.07 -24.96
C GLU A 22 -125.12 -9.45 -24.12
N GLY A 23 -124.76 -10.72 -23.91
CA GLY A 23 -123.71 -11.12 -22.95
C GLY A 23 -122.25 -11.24 -23.44
N GLU A 24 -121.98 -11.27 -24.76
CA GLU A 24 -120.72 -11.85 -25.27
C GLU A 24 -119.50 -10.92 -25.41
N GLU A 25 -119.66 -9.61 -25.61
CA GLU A 25 -118.53 -8.74 -25.97
C GLU A 25 -117.54 -8.48 -24.82
N SER A 26 -118.00 -8.56 -23.56
CA SER A 26 -117.15 -8.40 -22.38
C SER A 26 -116.31 -9.65 -22.12
N VAL A 27 -116.90 -10.84 -22.29
CA VAL A 27 -116.24 -12.13 -22.08
C VAL A 27 -115.10 -12.34 -23.08
N LYS A 28 -115.32 -11.99 -24.36
CA LYS A 28 -114.30 -12.10 -25.42
C LYS A 28 -113.03 -11.28 -25.13
N LYS A 29 -113.15 -10.10 -24.51
CA LYS A 29 -112.00 -9.24 -24.13
C LYS A 29 -111.24 -9.72 -22.89
N ILE A 30 -111.91 -10.47 -22.00
CA ILE A 30 -111.28 -11.04 -20.80
C ILE A 30 -110.50 -12.31 -21.16
N ALA A 31 -111.03 -13.13 -22.08
CA ALA A 31 -110.34 -14.32 -22.58
C ALA A 31 -109.00 -13.98 -23.26
N THR A 32 -108.97 -12.97 -24.14
CA THR A 32 -107.74 -12.57 -24.85
C THR A 32 -106.63 -12.10 -23.91
N VAL A 33 -106.96 -11.36 -22.85
CA VAL A 33 -105.97 -10.89 -21.85
C VAL A 33 -105.44 -12.05 -21.01
N ALA A 34 -106.29 -13.02 -20.65
CA ALA A 34 -105.85 -14.21 -19.91
C ALA A 34 -104.92 -15.12 -20.76
N GLU A 35 -105.15 -15.20 -22.07
CA GLU A 35 -104.26 -15.91 -23.00
C GLU A 35 -102.93 -15.18 -23.20
N GLU A 36 -102.92 -13.84 -23.25
CA GLU A 36 -101.70 -13.03 -23.30
C GLU A 36 -100.85 -13.16 -22.03
N GLU A 37 -101.46 -13.17 -20.84
CA GLU A 37 -100.76 -13.38 -19.57
C GLU A 37 -100.13 -14.79 -19.48
N GLN A 38 -100.84 -15.83 -19.92
CA GLN A 38 -100.31 -17.20 -19.97
C GLN A 38 -99.14 -17.33 -20.96
N ASN A 39 -99.23 -16.72 -22.14
CA ASN A 39 -98.14 -16.72 -23.11
C ASN A 39 -96.89 -16.03 -22.55
N MET A 40 -97.03 -14.92 -21.83
CA MET A 40 -95.91 -14.25 -21.16
C MET A 40 -95.29 -15.04 -20.00
N GLU A 41 -96.01 -15.95 -19.36
CA GLU A 41 -95.39 -16.89 -18.40
C GLU A 41 -94.62 -18.00 -19.11
N VAL A 42 -95.17 -18.57 -20.19
CA VAL A 42 -94.49 -19.60 -21.01
C VAL A 42 -93.17 -19.08 -21.58
N GLU A 43 -93.10 -17.83 -22.05
CA GLU A 43 -91.85 -17.20 -22.49
C GLU A 43 -90.81 -17.07 -21.36
N LYS A 44 -91.22 -16.67 -20.15
CA LYS A 44 -90.31 -16.61 -18.99
C LYS A 44 -89.75 -17.99 -18.62
N TYR A 45 -90.57 -19.04 -18.70
CA TYR A 45 -90.10 -20.42 -18.49
C TYR A 45 -89.11 -20.86 -19.56
N ARG A 46 -89.35 -20.51 -20.83
CA ARG A 46 -88.42 -20.78 -21.94
C ARG A 46 -87.07 -20.11 -21.74
N ASP A 47 -87.05 -18.83 -21.41
CA ASP A 47 -85.85 -18.05 -21.07
C ASP A 47 -85.04 -18.67 -19.91
N MET A 48 -85.72 -19.17 -18.89
CA MET A 48 -85.07 -19.86 -17.77
C MET A 48 -84.46 -21.19 -18.22
N VAL A 49 -85.18 -21.98 -19.03
CA VAL A 49 -84.67 -23.26 -19.58
C VAL A 49 -83.43 -23.02 -20.45
N GLU A 50 -83.40 -21.97 -21.28
CA GLU A 50 -82.21 -21.63 -22.07
C GLU A 50 -81.01 -21.22 -21.20
N LYS A 51 -81.23 -20.45 -20.11
CA LYS A 51 -80.19 -20.12 -19.13
C LYS A 51 -79.64 -21.37 -18.42
N TYR A 52 -80.51 -22.28 -18.00
CA TYR A 52 -80.09 -23.55 -17.39
C TYR A 52 -79.36 -24.45 -18.38
N SER A 53 -79.78 -24.53 -19.64
CA SER A 53 -79.11 -25.26 -20.72
C SER A 53 -77.67 -24.76 -20.94
N ASN A 54 -77.51 -23.44 -21.06
CA ASN A 54 -76.19 -22.81 -21.21
C ASN A 54 -75.28 -23.03 -20.00
N MET A 55 -75.83 -23.00 -18.78
CA MET A 55 -75.07 -23.31 -17.56
C MET A 55 -74.66 -24.79 -17.51
N ILE A 56 -75.51 -25.71 -17.95
CA ILE A 56 -75.19 -27.15 -18.06
C ILE A 56 -74.05 -27.38 -19.08
N LEU A 57 -74.02 -26.64 -20.21
CA LEU A 57 -72.93 -26.72 -21.19
C LEU A 57 -71.60 -26.23 -20.60
N GLN A 58 -71.59 -25.09 -19.90
CA GLN A 58 -70.38 -24.59 -19.22
C GLN A 58 -69.86 -25.56 -18.15
N LEU A 59 -70.78 -26.17 -17.38
CA LEU A 59 -70.43 -27.18 -16.38
C LEU A 59 -69.86 -28.45 -17.03
N ARG A 60 -70.43 -28.92 -18.14
CA ARG A 60 -69.90 -30.05 -18.91
C ARG A 60 -68.49 -29.78 -19.44
N GLN A 61 -68.25 -28.62 -20.04
CA GLN A 61 -66.91 -28.23 -20.52
C GLN A 61 -65.90 -28.13 -19.36
N ARG A 62 -66.34 -27.67 -18.18
CA ARG A 62 -65.48 -27.62 -16.98
C ARG A 62 -65.22 -28.99 -16.36
N ILE A 63 -66.18 -29.91 -16.43
CA ILE A 63 -66.00 -31.32 -16.08
C ILE A 63 -65.00 -31.95 -17.06
N GLU A 64 -65.15 -31.76 -18.37
CA GLU A 64 -64.23 -32.28 -19.40
C GLU A 64 -62.78 -31.81 -19.21
N MET A 65 -62.56 -30.55 -18.78
CA MET A 65 -61.22 -30.05 -18.41
C MET A 65 -60.64 -30.66 -17.13
N LEU A 66 -61.49 -31.16 -16.22
CA LEU A 66 -61.07 -31.81 -14.97
C LEU A 66 -60.93 -33.33 -15.12
N GLU A 67 -61.74 -33.94 -15.99
CA GLU A 67 -61.68 -35.36 -16.37
C GLU A 67 -60.51 -35.67 -17.33
N ASN A 68 -59.91 -34.65 -17.94
CA ASN A 68 -58.67 -34.74 -18.72
C ASN A 68 -57.43 -34.21 -17.94
N PRO A 69 -56.91 -34.93 -16.93
CA PRO A 69 -55.74 -34.50 -16.15
C PRO A 69 -54.44 -34.41 -16.97
N ALA A 70 -54.43 -34.83 -18.24
CA ALA A 70 -53.30 -34.74 -19.16
C ALA A 70 -52.80 -33.29 -19.41
N SER A 71 -53.62 -32.26 -19.15
CA SER A 71 -53.21 -30.85 -19.24
C SER A 71 -52.69 -30.26 -17.91
N SER A 72 -52.75 -31.01 -16.82
CA SER A 72 -52.17 -30.62 -15.52
C SER A 72 -50.81 -31.27 -15.34
N VAL A 73 -49.85 -30.56 -14.74
CA VAL A 73 -48.49 -31.10 -14.51
C VAL A 73 -48.59 -32.38 -13.67
N SER A 74 -48.13 -33.50 -14.21
CA SER A 74 -48.23 -34.80 -13.53
C SER A 74 -47.46 -34.78 -12.21
N ASN A 75 -48.00 -35.48 -11.21
CA ASN A 75 -47.42 -35.54 -9.85
C ASN A 75 -45.95 -35.99 -9.88
N ASP A 76 -45.61 -36.93 -10.77
CA ASP A 76 -44.24 -37.43 -10.94
C ASP A 76 -43.27 -36.32 -11.36
N LYS A 77 -43.66 -35.40 -12.26
CA LYS A 77 -42.82 -34.25 -12.66
C LYS A 77 -42.61 -33.26 -11.51
N LEU A 78 -43.58 -33.13 -10.61
CA LEU A 78 -43.42 -32.31 -9.41
C LEU A 78 -42.45 -32.98 -8.41
N LEU A 79 -42.49 -34.31 -8.29
CA LEU A 79 -41.54 -35.07 -7.47
C LEU A 79 -40.11 -34.99 -8.03
N ASP A 80 -39.95 -35.09 -9.35
CA ASP A 80 -38.66 -34.91 -10.04
C ASP A 80 -38.09 -33.50 -9.78
N TRP A 81 -38.87 -32.44 -10.01
CA TRP A 81 -38.45 -31.06 -9.70
C TRP A 81 -38.14 -30.85 -8.22
N ILE A 82 -38.87 -31.48 -7.30
CA ILE A 82 -38.56 -31.44 -5.86
C ILE A 82 -37.23 -32.14 -5.56
N ALA A 83 -36.92 -33.24 -6.25
CA ALA A 83 -35.63 -33.94 -6.11
C ALA A 83 -34.47 -33.11 -6.68
N GLU A 84 -34.64 -32.50 -7.85
CA GLU A 84 -33.68 -31.58 -8.46
C GLU A 84 -33.40 -30.38 -7.54
N LEU A 85 -34.44 -29.66 -7.08
CA LEU A 85 -34.30 -28.53 -6.17
C LEU A 85 -33.65 -28.91 -4.83
N ARG A 86 -33.88 -30.12 -4.31
CA ARG A 86 -33.19 -30.62 -3.11
C ARG A 86 -31.71 -30.85 -3.37
N ASN A 87 -31.34 -31.42 -4.51
CA ASN A 87 -29.95 -31.64 -4.91
C ASN A 87 -29.21 -30.31 -5.18
N GLU A 88 -29.88 -29.33 -5.77
CA GLU A 88 -29.33 -27.98 -5.89
C GLU A 88 -29.13 -27.33 -4.51
N ASN A 89 -30.10 -27.49 -3.59
CA ASN A 89 -29.96 -26.92 -2.24
C ASN A 89 -28.80 -27.54 -1.45
N THR A 90 -28.55 -28.86 -1.58
CA THR A 90 -27.39 -29.50 -0.92
C THR A 90 -26.06 -29.06 -1.54
N LEU A 91 -25.98 -28.93 -2.87
CA LEU A 91 -24.81 -28.39 -3.57
C LEU A 91 -24.52 -26.94 -3.19
N LEU A 92 -25.56 -26.10 -3.09
CA LEU A 92 -25.42 -24.70 -2.67
C LEU A 92 -24.95 -24.59 -1.22
N ARG A 93 -25.49 -25.41 -0.29
CA ARG A 93 -25.03 -25.46 1.11
C ARG A 93 -23.55 -25.88 1.20
N ALA A 94 -23.14 -26.89 0.44
CA ALA A 94 -21.74 -27.33 0.41
C ALA A 94 -20.80 -26.23 -0.12
N ARG A 95 -21.21 -25.49 -1.16
CA ARG A 95 -20.45 -24.34 -1.68
C ARG A 95 -20.37 -23.19 -0.68
N VAL A 96 -21.44 -22.89 0.05
CA VAL A 96 -21.44 -21.85 1.10
C VAL A 96 -20.48 -22.24 2.23
N ALA A 97 -20.56 -23.47 2.74
CA ALA A 97 -19.66 -23.95 3.79
C ALA A 97 -18.17 -23.85 3.39
N ALA A 98 -17.82 -24.28 2.17
CA ALA A 98 -16.44 -24.19 1.66
C ALA A 98 -15.96 -22.73 1.50
N LEU A 99 -16.85 -21.80 1.11
CA LEU A 99 -16.55 -20.38 1.01
C LEU A 99 -16.43 -19.69 2.38
N GLU A 100 -17.15 -20.16 3.39
CA GLU A 100 -17.03 -19.67 4.77
C GLU A 100 -15.74 -20.16 5.41
N GLU A 101 -15.42 -21.45 5.29
CA GLU A 101 -14.17 -22.05 5.78
C GLU A 101 -12.93 -21.39 5.17
N GLY A 102 -12.89 -21.20 3.84
CA GLY A 102 -11.79 -20.51 3.17
C GLY A 102 -11.62 -19.03 3.58
N LYS A 103 -12.72 -18.33 3.89
CA LYS A 103 -12.67 -16.96 4.44
C LYS A 103 -12.16 -16.92 5.87
N ILE A 104 -12.55 -17.89 6.70
CA ILE A 104 -12.09 -17.99 8.09
C ILE A 104 -10.59 -18.32 8.14
N GLY A 105 -10.13 -19.29 7.33
CA GLY A 105 -8.72 -19.63 7.22
C GLY A 105 -7.85 -18.43 6.80
N THR A 106 -8.19 -17.77 5.70
CA THR A 106 -7.44 -16.60 5.21
C THR A 106 -7.47 -15.39 6.16
N LEU A 107 -8.50 -15.23 6.99
CA LEU A 107 -8.54 -14.22 8.06
C LEU A 107 -7.68 -14.61 9.27
N GLN A 108 -7.50 -15.90 9.53
CA GLN A 108 -6.70 -16.41 10.64
C GLN A 108 -5.20 -16.38 10.29
N GLU A 109 -4.83 -16.80 9.07
CA GLU A 109 -3.48 -16.64 8.51
C GLU A 109 -3.03 -15.17 8.56
N ARG A 110 -3.81 -14.25 8.00
CA ARG A 110 -3.50 -12.80 8.04
C ARG A 110 -3.30 -12.23 9.45
N LYS A 111 -3.97 -12.77 10.48
CA LYS A 111 -3.77 -12.35 11.87
C LYS A 111 -2.45 -12.86 12.43
N ILE A 112 -2.04 -14.06 12.06
CA ILE A 112 -0.74 -14.64 12.43
C ILE A 112 0.37 -13.82 11.76
N ASP A 113 0.33 -13.66 10.43
CA ASP A 113 1.27 -12.85 9.66
C ASP A 113 1.42 -11.44 10.25
N GLN A 114 0.29 -10.78 10.55
CA GLN A 114 0.30 -9.44 11.14
C GLN A 114 0.95 -9.42 12.53
N SER A 115 0.74 -10.45 13.35
CA SER A 115 1.36 -10.54 14.68
C SER A 115 2.87 -10.78 14.62
N GLU A 116 3.33 -11.61 13.67
CA GLU A 116 4.75 -11.86 13.41
C GLU A 116 5.45 -10.59 12.88
N LEU A 117 4.82 -9.89 11.92
CA LEU A 117 5.33 -8.62 11.39
C LEU A 117 5.41 -7.51 12.46
N TYR A 118 4.51 -7.49 13.44
CA TYR A 118 4.61 -6.57 14.58
C TYR A 118 5.79 -6.91 15.50
N TYR A 119 6.01 -8.20 15.77
CA TYR A 119 7.13 -8.66 16.60
C TYR A 119 8.48 -8.39 15.91
N GLU A 120 8.59 -8.67 14.62
CA GLU A 120 9.78 -8.38 13.82
C GLU A 120 10.04 -6.87 13.74
N ASN A 121 9.01 -6.04 13.54
CA ASN A 121 9.16 -4.57 13.60
C ASN A 121 9.65 -4.08 14.98
N ALA A 122 9.18 -4.68 16.08
CA ALA A 122 9.64 -4.33 17.41
C ALA A 122 11.12 -4.67 17.60
N LYS A 123 11.54 -5.87 17.18
CA LYS A 123 12.94 -6.32 17.22
C LYS A 123 13.86 -5.43 16.36
N LEU A 124 13.46 -5.13 15.13
CA LEU A 124 14.22 -4.26 14.21
C LEU A 124 14.36 -2.83 14.77
N ARG A 125 13.35 -2.30 15.48
CA ARG A 125 13.44 -1.00 16.16
C ARG A 125 14.44 -1.02 17.32
N GLU A 126 14.48 -2.11 18.08
CA GLU A 126 15.44 -2.30 19.17
C GLU A 126 16.87 -2.42 18.63
N GLU A 127 17.10 -3.25 17.61
CA GLU A 127 18.40 -3.37 16.92
C GLU A 127 18.86 -2.01 16.35
N LEU A 128 17.97 -1.27 15.70
CA LEU A 128 18.26 0.06 15.16
C LEU A 128 18.62 1.07 16.26
N GLN A 129 17.97 1.00 17.43
CA GLN A 129 18.31 1.83 18.58
C GLN A 129 19.70 1.47 19.15
N GLN A 130 20.00 0.18 19.32
CA GLN A 130 21.34 -0.27 19.73
C GLN A 130 22.43 0.16 18.74
N HIS A 131 22.14 0.16 17.43
CA HIS A 131 23.06 0.64 16.41
C HIS A 131 23.29 2.16 16.49
N LYS A 132 22.25 2.96 16.73
CA LYS A 132 22.40 4.41 16.99
C LYS A 132 23.29 4.70 18.20
N GLU A 133 23.09 3.98 19.29
CA GLU A 133 23.89 4.15 20.51
C GLU A 133 25.35 3.75 20.31
N LYS A 134 25.63 2.73 19.48
CA LYS A 134 27.00 2.37 19.07
C LYS A 134 27.63 3.46 18.19
N VAL A 135 26.88 4.03 17.24
CA VAL A 135 27.37 5.11 16.38
C VAL A 135 27.69 6.36 17.21
N ALA A 136 26.81 6.78 18.12
CA ALA A 136 27.06 7.94 18.98
C ALA A 136 28.36 7.79 19.80
N LYS A 137 28.62 6.62 20.39
CA LYS A 137 29.88 6.34 21.11
C LYS A 137 31.10 6.41 20.20
N LEU A 138 31.02 5.87 18.98
CA LEU A 138 32.12 5.95 18.00
C LEU A 138 32.35 7.39 17.52
N GLU A 139 31.30 8.21 17.43
CA GLU A 139 31.41 9.64 17.12
C GLU A 139 32.10 10.42 18.26
N GLU A 140 31.77 10.12 19.52
CA GLU A 140 32.47 10.64 20.71
C GLU A 140 33.95 10.22 20.72
N GLU A 141 34.26 8.92 20.55
CA GLU A 141 35.64 8.40 20.46
C GLU A 141 36.45 9.06 19.33
N ILE A 142 35.83 9.31 18.17
CA ILE A 142 36.48 10.00 17.04
C ILE A 142 36.83 11.45 17.39
N GLU A 143 35.98 12.16 18.12
CA GLU A 143 36.23 13.56 18.48
C GLU A 143 37.28 13.66 19.61
N GLU A 144 37.29 12.73 20.57
CA GLU A 144 38.39 12.58 21.54
C GLU A 144 39.73 12.34 20.83
N LEU A 145 39.80 11.35 19.94
CA LEU A 145 41.01 11.04 19.16
C LEU A 145 41.48 12.21 18.27
N ARG A 146 40.56 13.03 17.75
CA ARG A 146 40.90 14.27 17.03
C ARG A 146 41.52 15.32 17.95
N SER A 147 40.99 15.46 19.16
CA SER A 147 41.52 16.38 20.16
C SER A 147 42.92 15.99 20.60
N ASP A 148 43.16 14.69 20.84
CA ASP A 148 44.48 14.12 21.13
C ASP A 148 45.45 14.31 19.96
N LEU A 149 45.03 14.04 18.72
CA LEU A 149 45.87 14.22 17.54
C LEU A 149 46.29 15.69 17.39
N ASN A 150 45.38 16.63 17.63
CA ASN A 150 45.71 18.06 17.63
C ASN A 150 46.69 18.42 18.77
N TYR A 151 46.50 17.89 19.98
CA TYR A 151 47.41 18.08 21.10
C TYR A 151 48.83 17.55 20.81
N TYR A 152 48.94 16.33 20.26
CA TYR A 152 50.23 15.77 19.84
C TYR A 152 50.85 16.55 18.68
N ARG A 153 50.05 17.03 17.72
CA ARG A 153 50.53 17.91 16.65
C ARG A 153 51.12 19.20 17.21
N ASP A 154 50.50 19.81 18.22
CA ASP A 154 51.03 20.99 18.89
C ASP A 154 52.29 20.73 19.71
N ILE A 155 52.42 19.55 20.33
CA ILE A 155 53.67 19.12 20.97
C ILE A 155 54.78 18.96 19.91
N VAL A 156 54.49 18.29 18.79
CA VAL A 156 55.44 18.09 17.70
C VAL A 156 55.87 19.43 17.09
N ASN A 157 54.93 20.35 16.86
CA ASN A 157 55.22 21.73 16.42
C ASN A 157 56.17 22.47 17.38
N LYS A 158 55.99 22.30 18.70
CA LYS A 158 56.85 22.91 19.73
C LYS A 158 58.24 22.26 19.81
N LEU A 159 58.32 20.94 19.66
CA LEU A 159 59.57 20.16 19.79
C LEU A 159 60.46 20.20 18.55
N GLN A 160 59.88 20.20 17.34
CA GLN A 160 60.67 20.20 16.10
C GLN A 160 61.28 21.57 15.79
N GLY A 161 60.75 22.64 16.39
CA GLY A 161 61.18 24.01 16.16
C GLY A 161 60.95 24.48 14.72
N SER A 162 61.31 25.73 14.44
CA SER A 162 61.36 26.26 13.07
C SER A 162 62.63 25.84 12.32
N TYR A 163 63.64 25.31 13.02
CA TYR A 163 64.93 24.93 12.45
C TYR A 163 65.68 23.92 13.33
N THR A 164 66.59 23.16 12.72
CA THR A 164 67.56 22.29 13.40
C THR A 164 68.94 22.45 12.76
N VAL A 165 69.98 22.68 13.57
CA VAL A 165 71.36 22.75 13.10
C VAL A 165 71.95 21.33 13.12
N ILE A 166 72.55 20.90 11.99
CA ILE A 166 73.16 19.57 11.84
C ILE A 166 74.69 19.67 12.01
N ASN A 167 75.29 20.69 11.42
CA ASN A 167 76.66 21.12 11.69
C ASN A 167 76.80 22.61 11.29
N LYS A 168 77.98 23.21 11.54
CA LYS A 168 78.25 24.63 11.21
C LYS A 168 77.87 25.07 9.79
N TYR A 169 77.92 24.19 8.78
CA TYR A 169 77.58 24.53 7.39
C TYR A 169 76.21 24.01 6.92
N ASN A 170 75.48 23.25 7.73
CA ASN A 170 74.24 22.59 7.31
C ASN A 170 73.17 22.72 8.40
N TYR A 171 72.04 23.33 8.05
CA TYR A 171 70.86 23.40 8.90
C TYR A 171 69.61 23.03 8.10
N ARG A 172 68.60 22.49 8.77
CA ARG A 172 67.26 22.28 8.20
C ARG A 172 66.33 23.37 8.71
N MET A 173 65.55 23.97 7.81
CA MET A 173 64.41 24.81 8.17
C MET A 173 63.11 24.03 7.99
N CYS A 174 62.17 24.24 8.91
CA CYS A 174 60.82 23.73 8.82
C CYS A 174 59.95 24.81 8.16
N ILE A 175 59.53 24.58 6.91
CA ILE A 175 58.72 25.51 6.14
C ILE A 175 57.29 24.95 6.11
N ARG A 176 56.31 25.81 6.42
CA ARG A 176 54.89 25.46 6.37
C ARG A 176 54.31 25.87 5.03
N ASP A 177 53.78 24.92 4.27
CA ASP A 177 53.10 25.21 3.02
C ASP A 177 51.77 25.94 3.28
N SER A 178 51.67 27.19 2.82
CA SER A 178 50.47 28.02 3.01
C SER A 178 49.21 27.47 2.32
N LYS A 179 49.34 26.47 1.44
CA LYS A 179 48.23 25.86 0.67
C LYS A 179 47.72 24.55 1.26
N THR A 180 48.62 23.68 1.73
CA THR A 180 48.26 22.36 2.31
C THR A 180 48.25 22.37 3.83
N GLY A 181 48.96 23.31 4.46
CA GLY A 181 49.20 23.31 5.91
C GLY A 181 50.14 22.20 6.38
N GLU A 182 50.78 21.48 5.45
CA GLU A 182 51.83 20.51 5.70
C GLU A 182 53.16 21.22 5.96
N TYR A 183 54.08 20.51 6.60
CA TYR A 183 55.42 21.00 6.90
C TYR A 183 56.44 20.20 6.08
N HIS A 184 57.31 20.89 5.35
CA HIS A 184 58.44 20.28 4.66
C HIS A 184 59.76 20.81 5.24
N TYR A 185 60.78 19.95 5.22
CA TYR A 185 62.12 20.30 5.69
C TYR A 185 63.04 20.59 4.52
N GLU A 186 63.49 21.83 4.42
CA GLU A 186 64.53 22.21 3.46
C GLU A 186 65.90 22.18 4.14
N LEU A 187 66.86 21.46 3.54
CA LEU A 187 68.24 21.44 3.98
C LEU A 187 69.01 22.57 3.30
N VAL A 188 69.34 23.61 4.05
CA VAL A 188 70.14 24.72 3.57
C VAL A 188 71.62 24.45 3.86
N LYS A 189 72.46 24.68 2.86
CA LYS A 189 73.92 24.54 2.95
C LYS A 189 74.58 25.90 2.84
N LEU A 190 75.38 26.24 3.84
CA LEU A 190 76.19 27.46 3.85
C LEU A 190 77.48 27.22 3.04
N PRO A 191 77.98 28.23 2.29
CA PRO A 191 79.30 28.19 1.68
C PRO A 191 80.41 27.93 2.71
N PRO A 192 81.53 27.27 2.32
CA PRO A 192 82.66 27.05 3.23
C PRO A 192 83.28 28.33 3.78
N ASP A 193 83.22 29.39 2.96
CA ASP A 193 83.69 30.76 3.15
C ASP A 193 82.61 31.71 3.70
N PHE A 194 81.55 31.17 4.31
CA PHE A 194 80.49 31.93 4.98
C PHE A 194 80.93 32.44 6.37
N ASP A 195 80.72 33.72 6.63
CA ASP A 195 80.92 34.37 7.94
C ASP A 195 79.57 34.66 8.62
N PRO A 196 79.22 33.96 9.73
CA PRO A 196 77.96 34.15 10.46
C PRO A 196 77.95 35.35 11.43
N PHE A 197 79.06 36.09 11.56
CA PHE A 197 79.18 37.21 12.48
C PHE A 197 78.89 38.57 11.83
N ASN A 198 78.84 38.64 10.50
CA ASN A 198 78.70 39.89 9.75
C ASN A 198 77.57 39.83 8.69
N PRO A 199 76.30 39.82 9.11
CA PRO A 199 75.17 39.96 8.19
C PRO A 199 75.20 41.32 7.47
N THR A 200 74.68 41.38 6.24
CA THR A 200 74.63 42.63 5.45
C THR A 200 73.67 43.64 6.10
N TYR A 201 72.53 43.16 6.60
CA TYR A 201 71.61 43.86 7.50
C TYR A 201 70.65 42.86 8.16
N ILE A 202 69.83 43.34 9.09
CA ILE A 202 68.79 42.57 9.75
C ILE A 202 67.44 43.23 9.42
N SER A 203 66.48 42.46 8.90
CA SER A 203 65.10 42.91 8.65
C SER A 203 64.34 43.16 9.96
N GLU A 204 63.33 44.03 9.92
CA GLU A 204 62.41 44.26 11.05
C GLU A 204 61.73 42.97 11.54
N ASP A 205 61.52 42.00 10.64
CA ASP A 205 60.99 40.66 10.94
C ASP A 205 61.96 39.75 11.73
N GLY A 206 63.17 40.22 12.08
CA GLY A 206 64.20 39.42 12.74
C GLY A 206 64.90 38.43 11.81
N MET A 207 65.10 38.80 10.54
CA MET A 207 65.83 38.00 9.54
C MET A 207 67.17 38.64 9.21
N GLU A 208 68.27 37.93 9.47
CA GLU A 208 69.62 38.27 9.01
C GLU A 208 69.74 37.99 7.50
N ILE A 209 70.20 38.98 6.75
CA ILE A 209 70.31 38.90 5.30
C ILE A 209 71.78 38.99 4.90
N TYR A 210 72.23 38.00 4.14
CA TYR A 210 73.61 37.84 3.68
C TYR A 210 73.63 37.96 2.15
N GLU A 211 73.55 39.19 1.62
CA GLU A 211 73.34 39.45 0.20
C GLU A 211 74.41 38.81 -0.70
N ARG A 212 75.66 38.80 -0.24
CA ARG A 212 76.81 38.19 -0.95
C ARG A 212 76.59 36.72 -1.30
N TYR A 213 75.84 36.00 -0.47
CA TYR A 213 75.60 34.56 -0.64
C TYR A 213 74.13 34.24 -0.98
N GLY A 214 73.27 35.26 -1.09
CA GLY A 214 71.82 35.08 -1.33
C GLY A 214 71.04 34.42 -0.19
N ILE A 215 71.63 34.31 1.00
CA ILE A 215 71.09 33.56 2.14
C ILE A 215 70.34 34.50 3.10
N LYS A 216 69.22 34.00 3.65
CA LYS A 216 68.44 34.66 4.71
C LYS A 216 68.28 33.69 5.88
N ILE A 217 68.61 34.14 7.09
CA ILE A 217 68.61 33.31 8.30
C ILE A 217 67.80 34.02 9.40
N PRO A 218 66.83 33.37 10.07
CA PRO A 218 66.23 33.95 11.27
C PRO A 218 67.29 34.25 12.33
N THR A 219 67.27 35.40 13.00
CA THR A 219 68.29 35.80 13.99
C THR A 219 68.55 34.73 15.05
N LYS A 220 67.49 34.12 15.58
CA LYS A 220 67.57 33.01 16.57
C LYS A 220 68.28 31.75 16.05
N LEU A 221 68.29 31.53 14.73
CA LEU A 221 69.08 30.47 14.10
C LEU A 221 70.52 30.96 13.84
N GLY A 222 70.69 32.23 13.46
CA GLY A 222 71.99 32.88 13.37
C GLY A 222 72.80 32.78 14.67
N ASP A 223 72.15 32.97 15.83
CA ASP A 223 72.78 32.82 17.14
C ASP A 223 73.33 31.41 17.38
N ILE A 224 72.55 30.37 17.08
CA ILE A 224 72.97 28.97 17.23
C ILE A 224 74.09 28.62 16.24
N ILE A 225 74.00 29.12 15.00
CA ILE A 225 75.08 28.94 14.01
C ILE A 225 76.36 29.61 14.51
N ARG A 226 76.29 30.84 15.06
CA ARG A 226 77.43 31.52 15.69
C ARG A 226 78.02 30.74 16.86
N GLU A 227 77.21 30.08 17.68
CA GLU A 227 77.70 29.17 18.73
C GLU A 227 78.47 27.98 18.15
N GLU A 228 77.96 27.32 17.11
CA GLU A 228 78.66 26.21 16.44
C GLU A 228 79.99 26.65 15.80
N PHE A 229 80.05 27.83 15.19
CA PHE A 229 81.31 28.40 14.68
C PHE A 229 82.27 28.81 15.79
N ARG A 230 81.78 29.29 16.95
CA ARG A 230 82.63 29.60 18.13
C ARG A 230 83.26 28.36 18.73
N LYS A 231 82.52 27.25 18.86
CA LYS A 231 83.03 25.98 19.39
C LYS A 231 84.28 25.51 18.64
N GLU A 232 84.31 25.65 17.32
CA GLU A 232 85.48 25.31 16.52
C GLU A 232 86.68 26.22 16.83
N ILE A 233 86.47 27.54 16.93
CA ILE A 233 87.53 28.51 17.26
C ILE A 233 88.14 28.21 18.65
N GLU A 234 87.30 27.85 19.62
CA GLU A 234 87.70 27.50 20.98
C GLU A 234 88.53 26.20 21.01
N TYR A 235 88.12 25.17 20.25
CA TYR A 235 88.88 23.92 20.10
C TYR A 235 90.27 24.07 19.44
N TRP A 236 90.52 25.14 18.68
CA TRP A 236 91.86 25.46 18.13
C TRP A 236 92.61 26.52 18.94
N GLY A 237 92.00 27.07 19.99
CA GLY A 237 92.57 28.12 20.84
C GLY A 237 93.58 27.61 21.88
N ASP A 238 93.30 26.44 22.47
CA ASP A 238 94.04 25.94 23.64
C ASP A 238 95.39 25.27 23.31
N ASP A 239 95.60 24.78 22.08
CA ASP A 239 96.83 24.06 21.69
C ASP A 239 98.05 24.99 21.39
N ASN A 240 97.83 26.31 21.25
CA ASN A 240 98.90 27.26 20.92
C ASN A 240 99.66 27.82 22.15
N SER A 241 99.38 27.33 23.36
CA SER A 241 100.08 27.73 24.60
C SER A 241 101.01 26.66 25.20
N ILE A 242 101.53 25.73 24.39
CA ILE A 242 102.69 24.91 24.79
C ILE A 242 103.96 25.74 24.55
N ASP A 243 104.42 26.39 25.63
CA ASP A 243 105.71 27.04 25.71
C ASP A 243 106.84 26.00 25.59
N TRP A 244 107.46 25.91 24.42
CA TRP A 244 108.64 25.07 24.18
C TRP A 244 109.91 25.75 24.71
N GLY A 245 109.90 26.08 26.00
CA GLY A 245 111.03 26.57 26.78
C GLY A 245 112.17 25.55 26.87
N LEU A 246 112.92 25.42 25.78
CA LEU A 246 114.18 24.66 25.72
C LEU A 246 115.28 25.43 26.46
N GLU A 247 115.32 25.30 27.78
CA GLU A 247 116.50 25.65 28.57
C GLU A 247 117.72 24.82 28.12
N ARG A 248 118.88 25.49 28.06
CA ARG A 248 120.20 24.93 27.76
C ARG A 248 121.08 24.93 28.99
#